data_AF-A0A660TK73-F1
#
_entry.id   AF-A0A660TK73-F1
#
_cell.length_a   1.000
_cell.length_b   1.000
_cell.length_c   1.000
_cell.angle_alpha   90.00
_cell.angle_beta   90.00
_cell.angle_gamma   90.00
#
_symmetry.space_group_name_H-M   'P 1'
#
loop_
_entity.id
_entity.type
_entity.pdbx_description
1 polymer ?
#
loop_
_entity_poly.entity_id
_entity_poly.type
_entity_poly.pdbx_seq_one_letter_code
_entity_poly.pdbx_strand_id
1 'polypeptide(L)'
;MEIPDNKKIDILLHLLSERYTASHRMRERSLNFAIWILGFGIAMIWMLLSEISLTFSQRIILTIFAVIIGCLTKKFLNSIEVGFDRNRNVMIKIEEVLRCYESNIYCNSPLFPQEYKNLDRKETSHFISLYLWLWTTVGMVMTLIWLEPLLKIVKQVVCKGGG
;
A
#
# COMPACT_ATOMS: atom_id res chain seq x y z
N MET A 1 1.22 41.68 12.65
CA MET A 1 1.96 42.09 11.43
C MET A 1 1.30 41.39 10.27
N GLU A 2 0.50 42.11 9.48
CA GLU A 2 -0.17 41.52 8.31
C GLU A 2 0.87 41.25 7.23
N ILE A 3 0.97 40.00 6.80
CA ILE A 3 1.85 39.62 5.69
C ILE A 3 1.27 40.26 4.42
N PRO A 4 2.07 40.95 3.59
CA PRO A 4 1.58 41.50 2.33
C PRO A 4 1.10 40.38 1.39
N ASP A 5 0.01 40.60 0.67
CA ASP A 5 -0.71 39.54 -0.05
C ASP A 5 0.16 38.81 -1.10
N ASN A 6 1.09 39.51 -1.75
CA ASN A 6 2.03 38.89 -2.69
C ASN A 6 2.91 37.83 -2.00
N LYS A 7 3.37 38.10 -0.76
CA LYS A 7 4.14 37.12 0.01
C LYS A 7 3.29 35.94 0.48
N LYS A 8 1.99 36.16 0.72
CA LYS A 8 1.06 35.06 1.07
C LYS A 8 0.92 34.08 -0.10
N ILE A 9 0.77 34.59 -1.32
CA ILE A 9 0.67 33.76 -2.54
C ILE A 9 1.95 32.95 -2.75
N ASP A 10 3.13 33.57 -2.64
CA ASP A 10 4.40 32.87 -2.78
C ASP A 10 4.56 31.75 -1.74
N ILE A 11 4.18 31.99 -0.48
CA ILE A 11 4.18 30.98 0.58
C ILE A 11 3.24 29.83 0.23
N LEU A 12 2.03 30.11 -0.26
CA LEU A 12 1.06 29.09 -0.65
C LEU A 12 1.57 28.24 -1.81
N LEU A 13 2.14 28.85 -2.84
CA LEU A 13 2.71 28.14 -3.99
C LEU A 13 3.92 27.28 -3.58
N HIS A 14 4.78 27.80 -2.70
CA HIS A 14 5.91 27.05 -2.17
C HIS A 14 5.45 25.82 -1.36
N LEU A 15 4.50 26.01 -0.45
CA LEU A 15 3.90 24.92 0.32
C LEU A 15 3.23 23.89 -0.60
N LEU A 16 2.49 24.33 -1.62
CA LEU A 16 1.85 23.44 -2.57
C LEU A 16 2.87 22.57 -3.31
N SER A 17 3.95 23.18 -3.81
CA SER A 17 5.04 22.48 -4.49
C SER A 17 5.74 21.44 -3.58
N GLU A 18 5.99 21.80 -2.32
CA GLU A 18 6.56 20.89 -1.33
C GLU A 18 5.63 19.69 -1.08
N ARG A 19 4.32 19.94 -1.00
CA ARG A 19 3.31 18.89 -0.80
C ARG A 19 3.19 17.96 -2.01
N TYR A 20 3.25 18.48 -3.23
CA TYR A 20 3.33 17.67 -4.46
C TYR A 20 4.58 16.78 -4.45
N THR A 21 5.73 17.37 -4.13
CA THR A 21 7.01 16.64 -4.04
C THR A 21 6.95 15.55 -2.97
N ALA A 22 6.38 15.84 -1.80
CA ALA A 22 6.20 14.87 -0.73
C ALA A 22 5.27 13.72 -1.16
N SER A 23 4.17 14.02 -1.85
CA SER A 23 3.24 13.03 -2.39
C SER A 23 3.93 12.05 -3.35
N HIS A 24 4.74 12.56 -4.28
CA HIS A 24 5.52 11.74 -5.20
C HIS A 24 6.54 10.85 -4.46
N ARG A 25 7.29 11.42 -3.51
CA ARG A 25 8.27 10.65 -2.70
C ARG A 25 7.60 9.57 -1.84
N MET A 26 6.41 9.84 -1.30
CA MET A 26 5.65 8.84 -0.53
C MET A 26 5.23 7.66 -1.40
N ARG A 27 4.74 7.93 -2.62
CA ARG A 27 4.38 6.89 -3.59
C ARG A 27 5.59 6.08 -4.04
N GLU A 28 6.71 6.73 -4.33
CA GLU A 28 7.94 6.04 -4.71
C GLU A 28 8.45 5.14 -3.58
N ARG A 29 8.44 5.62 -2.34
CA ARG A 29 8.85 4.84 -1.16
C ARG A 29 7.93 3.65 -0.90
N SER A 30 6.61 3.81 -1.04
CA SER A 30 5.67 2.70 -0.87
C SER A 30 5.86 1.63 -1.94
N LEU A 31 6.07 2.02 -3.20
CA LEU A 31 6.36 1.10 -4.31
C LEU A 31 7.69 0.38 -4.12
N ASN A 32 8.77 1.09 -3.83
CA ASN A 32 10.08 0.48 -3.60
C ASN A 32 10.04 -0.52 -2.44
N PHE A 33 9.39 -0.16 -1.33
CA PHE A 33 9.22 -1.08 -0.21
C PHE A 33 8.40 -2.32 -0.58
N ALA A 34 7.31 -2.14 -1.33
CA ALA A 34 6.49 -3.26 -1.80
C ALA A 34 7.28 -4.19 -2.73
N ILE A 35 8.09 -3.66 -3.65
CA ILE A 35 8.97 -4.46 -4.52
C ILE A 35 9.92 -5.33 -3.71
N TRP A 36 10.54 -4.78 -2.65
CA TRP A 36 11.42 -5.55 -1.77
C TRP A 36 10.69 -6.67 -1.04
N ILE A 37 9.51 -6.40 -0.48
CA ILE A 37 8.72 -7.40 0.24
C ILE A 37 8.21 -8.49 -0.72
N LEU A 38 7.79 -8.11 -1.93
CA LEU A 38 7.37 -9.08 -2.96
C LEU A 38 8.54 -9.93 -3.43
N GLY A 39 9.71 -9.34 -3.67
CA GLY A 39 10.93 -10.06 -4.02
C GLY A 39 11.31 -11.08 -2.95
N PHE A 40 11.24 -10.68 -1.67
CA PHE A 40 11.46 -11.60 -0.55
C PHE A 40 10.42 -12.73 -0.53
N GLY A 41 9.14 -12.41 -0.73
CA GLY A 41 8.08 -13.41 -0.80
C GLY A 41 8.24 -14.41 -1.95
N ILE A 42 8.64 -13.96 -3.13
CA ILE A 42 8.91 -14.82 -4.29
C ILE A 42 10.11 -15.73 -4.01
N ALA A 43 11.18 -15.20 -3.41
CA ALA A 43 12.34 -16.00 -3.02
C ALA A 43 11.95 -17.10 -2.00
N MET A 44 11.10 -16.77 -1.03
CA MET A 44 10.57 -17.74 -0.07
C MET A 44 9.72 -18.82 -0.75
N ILE A 45 8.85 -18.44 -1.68
CA ILE A 45 8.05 -19.38 -2.49
C ILE A 45 8.97 -20.33 -3.28
N TRP A 46 9.98 -19.79 -3.95
CA TRP A 46 10.95 -20.58 -4.71
C TRP A 46 11.70 -21.58 -3.83
N MET A 47 12.16 -21.12 -2.66
CA MET A 47 12.83 -21.96 -1.68
C MET A 47 11.93 -23.11 -1.19
N LEU A 48 10.65 -22.82 -0.94
CA LEU A 48 9.67 -23.83 -0.52
C LEU A 48 9.34 -24.85 -1.63
N LEU A 49 9.35 -24.41 -2.90
CA LEU A 49 9.12 -25.29 -4.05
C LEU A 49 10.32 -26.18 -4.37
N SER A 50 11.53 -25.85 -3.91
CA SER A 50 12.77 -26.59 -4.18
C SER A 50 12.91 -27.90 -3.35
N GLU A 51 11.80 -28.51 -2.95
CA GLU A 51 11.70 -29.77 -2.19
C GLU A 51 12.51 -29.81 -0.88
N ILE A 52 12.67 -28.67 -0.22
CA ILE A 52 13.31 -28.63 1.10
C ILE A 52 12.38 -29.28 2.12
N SER A 53 12.84 -30.39 2.73
CA SER A 53 12.11 -31.06 3.80
C SER A 53 12.10 -30.20 5.06
N LEU A 54 10.99 -29.51 5.30
CA LEU A 54 10.81 -28.71 6.51
C LEU A 54 10.31 -29.58 7.66
N THR A 55 11.08 -29.59 8.75
CA THR A 55 10.64 -30.14 10.03
C THR A 55 9.43 -29.38 10.59
N PHE A 56 8.63 -30.02 11.45
CA PHE A 56 7.43 -29.41 12.01
C PHE A 56 7.73 -28.08 12.75
N SER A 57 8.80 -28.03 13.54
CA SER A 57 9.23 -26.83 14.24
C SER A 57 9.61 -25.69 13.29
N GLN A 58 10.33 -26.00 12.20
CA GLN A 58 10.68 -25.00 11.18
C GLN A 58 9.43 -24.43 10.50
N ARG A 59 8.41 -25.24 10.23
CA ARG A 59 7.14 -24.77 9.63
C ARG A 59 6.42 -23.78 10.55
N ILE A 60 6.38 -24.04 11.86
CA ILE A 60 5.78 -23.14 12.84
C ILE A 60 6.54 -21.81 12.88
N ILE A 61 7.86 -21.85 12.99
CA ILE A 61 8.70 -20.64 13.04
C ILE A 61 8.51 -19.83 11.75
N LEU A 62 8.51 -20.49 10.59
CA LEU A 62 8.34 -19.83 9.30
C LEU A 62 6.95 -19.22 9.13
N THR A 63 5.92 -19.88 9.66
CA THR A 63 4.56 -19.35 9.71
C THR A 63 4.47 -18.09 10.56
N ILE A 64 5.01 -18.12 11.78
CA ILE A 64 5.05 -16.95 12.68
C ILE A 64 5.79 -15.79 12.00
N PHE A 65 6.93 -16.09 11.38
CA PHE A 65 7.72 -15.10 10.67
C PHE A 65 6.95 -14.47 9.50
N ALA A 66 6.31 -15.28 8.64
CA ALA A 66 5.50 -14.78 7.53
C ALA A 66 4.34 -13.88 8.00
N VAL A 67 3.66 -14.27 9.09
CA VAL A 67 2.57 -13.49 9.69
C VAL A 67 3.08 -12.16 10.26
N ILE A 68 4.20 -12.16 11.00
CA ILE A 68 4.79 -10.94 11.56
C ILE A 68 5.17 -9.98 10.43
N ILE A 69 5.89 -10.45 9.41
CA ILE A 69 6.30 -9.63 8.27
C ILE A 69 5.08 -9.08 7.52
N GLY A 70 4.06 -9.91 7.25
CA GLY A 70 2.81 -9.47 6.64
C GLY A 70 2.11 -8.37 7.45
N CYS A 71 1.98 -8.55 8.77
CA CYS A 71 1.38 -7.58 9.67
C CYS A 71 2.17 -6.26 9.74
N LEU A 72 3.50 -6.32 9.85
CA LEU A 72 4.35 -5.13 9.86
C LEU A 72 4.29 -4.38 8.52
N THR A 73 4.31 -5.10 7.40
CA THR A 73 4.18 -4.53 6.06
C THR A 73 2.84 -3.82 5.91
N LYS A 74 1.74 -4.44 6.35
CA LYS A 74 0.41 -3.83 6.37
C LYS A 74 0.41 -2.53 7.19
N LYS A 75 0.97 -2.55 8.41
CA LYS A 75 1.05 -1.37 9.28
C LYS A 75 1.87 -0.25 8.64
N PHE A 76 2.94 -0.58 7.96
CA PHE A 76 3.78 0.37 7.23
C PHE A 76 3.02 1.02 6.08
N LEU A 77 2.40 0.22 5.20
CA LEU A 77 1.61 0.74 4.08
C LEU A 77 0.46 1.63 4.57
N ASN A 78 -0.25 1.21 5.62
CA ASN A 78 -1.33 2.01 6.21
C ASN A 78 -0.83 3.35 6.78
N SER A 79 0.37 3.38 7.36
CA SER A 79 0.97 4.63 7.84
C SER A 79 1.30 5.59 6.69
N ILE A 80 1.78 5.07 5.55
CA ILE A 80 2.03 5.90 4.37
C ILE A 80 0.73 6.39 3.76
N GLU A 81 -0.28 5.52 3.63
CA GLU A 81 -1.61 5.89 3.11
C GLU A 81 -2.22 7.03 3.92
N VAL A 82 -2.23 6.93 5.25
CA VAL A 82 -2.72 8.02 6.13
C VAL A 82 -1.90 9.30 5.96
N GLY A 83 -0.59 9.19 5.78
CA GLY A 83 0.28 10.35 5.50
C GLY A 83 -0.04 11.01 4.16
N PHE A 84 -0.25 10.19 3.12
CA PHE A 84 -0.63 10.62 1.79
C PHE A 84 -1.98 11.33 1.79
N ASP A 85 -2.97 10.80 2.50
CA ASP A 85 -4.30 11.38 2.63
C ASP A 85 -4.27 12.74 3.32
N ARG A 86 -3.55 12.83 4.45
CA ARG A 86 -3.36 14.10 5.16
C ARG A 86 -2.68 15.14 4.27
N ASN A 87 -1.68 14.72 3.51
CA ASN A 87 -0.96 15.58 2.59
C ASN A 87 -1.88 16.09 1.47
N ARG A 88 -2.68 15.20 0.86
CA ARG A 88 -3.67 15.54 -0.17
C ARG A 88 -4.72 16.53 0.34
N ASN A 89 -5.23 16.34 1.56
CA ASN A 89 -6.21 17.26 2.15
C ASN A 89 -5.63 18.67 2.33
N VAL A 90 -4.34 18.78 2.65
CA VAL A 90 -3.67 20.09 2.72
C VAL A 90 -3.49 20.70 1.33
N MET A 91 -3.13 19.89 0.32
CA MET A 91 -3.04 20.35 -1.08
C MET A 91 -4.37 20.91 -1.57
N ILE A 92 -5.47 20.16 -1.40
CA ILE A 92 -6.81 20.58 -1.81
C ILE A 92 -7.18 21.92 -1.15
N LYS A 93 -6.90 22.10 0.14
CA LYS A 93 -7.17 23.38 0.83
C LYS A 93 -6.38 24.54 0.23
N ILE A 94 -5.11 24.33 -0.12
CA ILE A 94 -4.29 25.37 -0.74
C ILE A 94 -4.82 25.69 -2.15
N GLU A 95 -5.17 24.67 -2.93
CA GLU A 95 -5.72 24.80 -4.28
C GLU A 95 -7.10 25.49 -4.28
N GLU A 96 -7.92 25.26 -3.26
CA GLU A 96 -9.17 25.98 -3.03
C GLU A 96 -8.94 27.46 -2.74
N VAL A 97 -8.00 27.78 -1.86
CA VAL A 97 -7.64 29.18 -1.54
C VAL A 97 -7.10 29.90 -2.77
N LEU A 98 -6.36 29.17 -3.61
CA LEU A 98 -5.89 29.66 -4.91
C LEU A 98 -6.99 29.66 -5.98
N ARG A 99 -8.21 29.16 -5.70
CA ARG A 99 -9.35 29.10 -6.63
C ARG A 99 -9.07 28.31 -7.91
N CYS A 100 -8.22 27.28 -7.83
CA CYS A 100 -7.84 26.45 -8.98
C CYS A 100 -9.00 25.62 -9.57
N TYR A 101 -10.10 25.45 -8.82
CA TYR A 101 -11.28 24.70 -9.23
C TYR A 101 -12.37 25.57 -9.90
N GLU A 102 -12.16 26.89 -9.96
CA GLU A 102 -13.13 27.83 -10.54
C GLU A 102 -12.78 28.16 -12.01
N SER A 103 -13.81 28.24 -12.86
CA SER A 103 -13.66 28.71 -14.24
C SER A 103 -13.43 30.22 -14.28
N ASN A 104 -12.76 30.71 -15.32
CA ASN A 104 -12.53 32.12 -15.61
C ASN A 104 -11.66 32.87 -14.58
N ILE A 105 -10.99 32.15 -13.68
CA ILE A 105 -9.97 32.75 -12.78
C ILE A 105 -8.60 32.75 -13.47
N TYR A 106 -8.14 31.57 -13.92
CA TYR A 106 -6.87 31.41 -14.61
C TYR A 106 -7.04 31.10 -16.11
N CYS A 107 -8.07 30.34 -16.46
CA CYS A 107 -8.40 29.92 -17.81
C CYS A 107 -9.93 29.86 -17.97
N ASN A 108 -10.42 29.75 -19.21
CA ASN A 108 -11.86 29.62 -19.48
C ASN A 108 -12.47 28.37 -18.82
N SER A 109 -11.67 27.33 -18.61
CA SER A 109 -12.02 26.14 -17.82
C SER A 109 -11.31 26.16 -16.46
N PRO A 110 -11.82 25.42 -15.45
CA PRO A 110 -11.10 25.19 -14.20
C PRO A 110 -9.72 24.59 -14.48
N LEU A 111 -8.73 24.94 -13.64
CA LEU A 111 -7.40 24.34 -13.74
C LEU A 111 -7.42 22.88 -13.29
N PHE A 112 -8.23 22.58 -12.27
CA PHE A 112 -8.46 21.23 -11.76
C PHE A 112 -9.94 20.84 -11.84
N PRO A 113 -10.24 19.56 -12.12
CA PRO A 113 -11.61 19.05 -12.13
C PRO A 113 -12.22 19.11 -10.73
N GLN A 114 -13.49 19.50 -10.63
CA GLN A 114 -14.23 19.60 -9.37
C GLN A 114 -14.37 18.23 -8.68
N GLU A 115 -14.41 17.16 -9.47
CA GLU A 115 -14.46 15.78 -9.02
C GLU A 115 -13.22 15.42 -8.19
N TYR A 116 -12.06 16.02 -8.46
CA TYR A 116 -10.86 15.80 -7.66
C TYR A 116 -11.07 16.18 -6.20
N LYS A 117 -11.86 17.23 -5.93
CA LYS A 117 -12.15 17.66 -4.57
C LYS A 117 -12.93 16.61 -3.77
N ASN A 118 -13.84 15.91 -4.45
CA ASN A 118 -14.83 15.02 -3.84
C ASN A 118 -14.53 13.53 -4.04
N LEU A 119 -13.47 13.20 -4.78
CA LEU A 119 -13.08 11.83 -5.09
C LEU A 119 -12.87 11.02 -3.82
N ASP A 120 -13.68 9.96 -3.66
CA ASP A 120 -13.59 9.09 -2.50
C ASP A 120 -12.29 8.27 -2.58
N ARG A 121 -11.60 8.27 -1.44
CA ARG A 121 -10.27 7.72 -1.19
C ARG A 121 -10.13 6.26 -1.64
N LYS A 122 -11.20 5.47 -1.53
CA LYS A 122 -11.19 4.04 -1.81
C LYS A 122 -11.15 3.70 -3.30
N GLU A 123 -11.54 4.58 -4.20
CA GLU A 123 -11.68 4.19 -5.61
C GLU A 123 -10.40 4.30 -6.43
N THR A 124 -9.41 5.10 -5.97
CA THR A 124 -8.21 5.41 -6.79
C THR A 124 -6.88 5.15 -6.05
N SER A 125 -6.94 4.58 -4.86
CA SER A 125 -5.75 4.38 -4.03
C SER A 125 -4.92 3.21 -4.55
N HIS A 126 -3.76 3.51 -5.14
CA HIS A 126 -2.75 2.51 -5.52
C HIS A 126 -2.35 1.59 -4.34
N PHE A 127 -2.59 2.00 -3.09
CA PHE A 127 -2.39 1.16 -1.92
C PHE A 127 -3.28 -0.08 -1.92
N ILE A 128 -4.47 -0.05 -2.53
CA ILE A 128 -5.34 -1.25 -2.65
C ILE A 128 -4.63 -2.34 -3.42
N SER A 129 -4.03 -1.99 -4.56
CA SER A 129 -3.22 -2.94 -5.33
C SER A 129 -2.05 -3.47 -4.51
N LEU A 130 -1.39 -2.63 -3.71
CA LEU A 130 -0.29 -3.06 -2.83
C LEU A 130 -0.76 -4.03 -1.74
N TYR A 131 -1.91 -3.79 -1.10
CA TYR A 131 -2.46 -4.71 -0.12
C TYR A 131 -2.89 -6.03 -0.76
N LEU A 132 -3.49 -5.99 -1.95
CA LEU A 132 -3.88 -7.21 -2.68
C LEU A 132 -2.65 -8.07 -2.98
N TRP A 133 -1.58 -7.45 -3.48
CA TRP A 133 -0.31 -8.13 -3.72
C TRP A 133 0.29 -8.72 -2.44
N LEU A 134 0.35 -7.94 -1.35
CA LEU A 134 0.85 -8.40 -0.06
C LEU A 134 0.10 -9.64 0.44
N TRP A 135 -1.23 -9.59 0.47
CA TRP A 135 -2.03 -10.71 0.98
C TRP A 135 -1.98 -11.93 0.09
N THR A 136 -1.90 -11.74 -1.23
CA THR A 136 -1.72 -12.84 -2.18
C THR A 136 -0.39 -13.55 -1.92
N THR A 137 0.71 -12.81 -1.76
CA THR A 137 2.02 -13.39 -1.47
C THR A 137 2.07 -14.10 -0.12
N VAL A 138 1.55 -13.47 0.94
CA VAL A 138 1.46 -14.10 2.27
C VAL A 138 0.61 -15.36 2.20
N GLY A 139 -0.54 -15.32 1.53
CA GLY A 139 -1.43 -16.48 1.35
C GLY A 139 -0.76 -17.62 0.60
N MET A 140 -0.01 -17.33 -0.47
CA MET A 140 0.75 -18.34 -1.21
C MET A 140 1.84 -18.99 -0.34
N VAL A 141 2.63 -18.19 0.37
CA VAL A 141 3.66 -18.71 1.30
C VAL A 141 3.02 -19.61 2.35
N MET A 142 1.94 -19.15 2.98
CA MET A 142 1.21 -19.94 3.98
C MET A 142 0.68 -21.26 3.41
N THR A 143 0.13 -21.22 2.19
CA THR A 143 -0.37 -22.42 1.52
C THR A 143 0.76 -23.42 1.28
N LEU A 144 1.92 -22.97 0.78
CA LEU A 144 3.06 -23.85 0.50
C LEU A 144 3.67 -24.46 1.76
N ILE A 145 3.73 -23.72 2.88
CA ILE A 145 4.22 -24.25 4.16
C ILE A 145 3.36 -25.42 4.64
N TRP A 146 2.05 -25.37 4.40
CA TRP A 146 1.07 -26.30 4.98
C TRP A 146 0.47 -27.30 3.96
N LEU A 147 0.76 -27.17 2.66
CA LEU A 147 0.15 -27.99 1.60
C LEU A 147 0.40 -29.49 1.81
N GLU A 148 1.65 -29.88 2.00
CA GLU A 148 2.05 -31.28 2.16
C GLU A 148 1.44 -31.96 3.42
N PRO A 149 1.49 -31.37 4.63
CA PRO A 149 0.88 -31.95 5.81
C PRO A 149 -0.65 -31.96 5.70
N LEU A 150 -1.28 -30.95 5.08
CA LEU A 150 -2.72 -30.97 4.81
C LEU A 150 -3.10 -32.15 3.91
N LEU A 151 -2.35 -32.38 2.82
CA LEU A 151 -2.59 -33.53 1.93
C LEU A 151 -2.40 -34.87 2.66
N LYS A 152 -1.42 -34.99 3.56
CA LYS A 152 -1.22 -36.18 4.40
C LYS A 152 -2.40 -36.43 5.35
N ILE A 153 -2.90 -35.39 6.01
CA ILE A 153 -4.07 -35.48 6.90
C ILE A 153 -5.32 -35.87 6.11
N VAL A 154 -5.58 -35.21 4.98
CA VAL A 154 -6.74 -35.51 4.11
C VAL A 154 -6.70 -36.96 3.65
N LYS A 155 -5.55 -37.46 3.17
CA LYS A 155 -5.38 -38.87 2.78
C LYS A 155 -5.67 -39.82 3.95
N GLN A 156 -5.18 -39.52 5.16
CA GLN A 156 -5.44 -40.36 6.33
C GLN A 156 -6.92 -40.39 6.74
N VAL A 157 -7.63 -39.26 6.64
CA VAL A 157 -9.05 -39.16 6.96
C VAL A 157 -9.91 -39.90 5.92
N VAL A 158 -9.62 -39.71 4.63
CA VAL A 158 -10.34 -40.40 3.53
C VAL A 158 -10.12 -41.91 3.60
N CYS A 159 -8.90 -42.39 3.85
CA CYS A 159 -8.64 -43.83 3.96
C CYS A 159 -9.21 -44.47 5.25
N LYS A 160 -9.46 -43.70 6.32
CA LYS A 160 -10.09 -44.22 7.55
C LYS A 160 -11.63 -44.23 7.51
N GLY A 161 -12.27 -43.47 6.61
CA GLY A 161 -13.73 -43.39 6.50
C GLY A 161 -14.38 -44.40 5.55
N GLY A 162 -13.59 -45.29 4.91
CA GLY A 162 -14.06 -46.24 3.91
C GLY A 162 -14.04 -47.72 4.34
N GLY A 163 -14.06 -48.00 5.65
CA GLY A 163 -14.09 -49.36 6.23
C GLY A 163 -15.35 -49.62 7.01
#